data_AF-A0A662HLV6-F1
#
_entry.id   AF-A0A662HLV6-F1
#
_cell.length_a   1.000
_cell.length_b   1.000
_cell.length_c   1.000
_cell.angle_alpha   90.00
_cell.angle_beta   90.00
_cell.angle_gamma   90.00
#
_symmetry.space_group_name_H-M   'P 1'
#
loop_
_entity.id
_entity.type
_entity.pdbx_description
1 polymer ?
#
loop_
_entity_poly.entity_id
_entity_poly.type
_entity_poly.pdbx_seq_one_letter_code
_entity_poly.pdbx_strand_id
1 'polypeptide(L)'
;MWRALPVSIVRIALTIALTLLAIEASAAPRLELMGVVWSKPILKVLVRREAPLNYVAAAARAFKLWRAAINYFTRLYGYEYLRKLRFEVYVEGFNASPDGYDVVVSFLDVPSASMELGETTLTVVGNRVVKAEVKLFLRDYTGAELKPIDILNVALHEVGHVLCLGHASRAHTANGPELMYYKYTPVNIVVMPSTLDVYGVALVFQRLLGGRAVRPLQRAIELPARIPYRLTAYYYVHVVSTVNGVEGGGWYLENETALVRAEKAIVRGDIRYVFEGWSGDVEMEAPQLSLRVTRNYTLIARWIKQYRVIIENLYPGPSSSEMWVNEGDEVVIALRDTRVEHGNGT
;
A
#
# COMPACT_ATOMS: atom_id res chain seq x y z
N MET A 1 -5.64 -21.66 -46.78
CA MET A 1 -5.69 -22.69 -45.71
C MET A 1 -5.28 -22.01 -44.41
N TRP A 2 -6.24 -21.56 -43.58
CA TRP A 2 -5.93 -20.90 -42.31
C TRP A 2 -5.68 -21.96 -41.25
N ARG A 3 -4.43 -22.13 -40.80
CA ARG A 3 -4.12 -23.01 -39.66
C ARG A 3 -4.53 -22.29 -38.38
N ALA A 4 -5.40 -22.90 -37.58
CA ALA A 4 -5.73 -22.42 -36.24
C ALA A 4 -4.45 -22.38 -35.39
N LEU A 5 -4.26 -21.30 -34.62
CA LEU A 5 -3.15 -21.19 -33.69
C LEU A 5 -3.32 -22.21 -32.54
N PRO A 6 -2.24 -22.84 -32.06
CA PRO A 6 -2.33 -23.77 -30.95
C PRO A 6 -2.77 -23.05 -29.66
N VAL A 7 -3.63 -23.74 -28.90
CA VAL A 7 -4.00 -23.35 -27.53
C VAL A 7 -3.07 -24.08 -26.57
N SER A 8 -2.56 -23.39 -25.55
CA SER A 8 -1.68 -23.97 -24.53
C SER A 8 -2.04 -23.43 -23.15
N ILE A 9 -1.78 -24.24 -22.12
CA ILE A 9 -2.00 -23.87 -20.72
C ILE A 9 -0.62 -23.77 -20.06
N VAL A 10 -0.34 -22.64 -19.42
CA VAL A 10 0.85 -22.46 -18.58
C VAL A 10 0.40 -22.43 -17.12
N ARG A 11 0.97 -23.31 -16.29
CA ARG A 11 0.72 -23.35 -14.85
C ARG A 11 2.00 -23.05 -14.09
N ILE A 12 1.90 -22.20 -13.10
CA ILE A 12 2.99 -21.83 -12.19
C ILE A 12 2.40 -21.62 -10.80
N ALA A 13 3.19 -21.93 -9.78
CA ALA A 13 2.72 -21.92 -8.41
C ALA A 13 3.81 -21.52 -7.43
N LEU A 14 3.42 -20.77 -6.41
CA LEU A 14 4.26 -20.40 -5.28
C LEU A 14 4.15 -21.46 -4.17
N THR A 15 5.28 -21.99 -3.73
CA THR A 15 5.34 -23.02 -2.67
C THR A 15 5.80 -22.42 -1.34
N ILE A 16 5.40 -23.01 -0.21
CA ILE A 16 5.93 -22.60 1.11
C ILE A 16 7.35 -23.14 1.35
N ALA A 17 8.19 -22.36 2.03
CA ALA A 17 9.54 -22.77 2.42
C ALA A 17 9.54 -23.69 3.66
N LEU A 18 10.32 -24.78 3.62
CA LEU A 18 10.41 -25.77 4.70
C LEU A 18 11.65 -25.63 5.63
N THR A 19 12.74 -24.98 5.19
CA THR A 19 14.00 -24.85 5.95
C THR A 19 14.88 -23.68 5.46
N LEU A 20 15.89 -23.30 6.28
CA LEU A 20 16.77 -22.13 6.12
C LEU A 20 17.64 -22.17 4.84
N LEU A 21 17.85 -20.96 4.32
CA LEU A 21 18.48 -20.57 3.05
C LEU A 21 19.71 -21.38 2.61
N ALA A 22 19.67 -21.85 1.36
CA ALA A 22 20.87 -22.24 0.63
C ALA A 22 21.78 -21.02 0.42
N ILE A 23 23.10 -21.23 0.47
CA ILE A 23 24.08 -20.20 0.11
C ILE A 23 23.86 -19.83 -1.35
N GLU A 24 23.40 -18.60 -1.60
CA GLU A 24 23.19 -18.13 -2.97
C GLU A 24 24.53 -17.91 -3.66
N ALA A 25 24.69 -18.51 -4.84
CA ALA A 25 25.87 -18.29 -5.68
C ALA A 25 25.98 -16.80 -6.07
N SER A 26 27.22 -16.32 -6.22
CA SER A 26 27.59 -14.94 -6.57
C SER A 26 27.13 -14.46 -7.98
N ALA A 27 26.15 -15.13 -8.61
CA ALA A 27 25.63 -14.75 -9.91
C ALA A 27 24.67 -13.56 -9.81
N ALA A 28 24.63 -12.70 -10.83
CA ALA A 28 23.70 -11.57 -10.89
C ALA A 28 22.23 -12.03 -10.73
N PRO A 29 21.36 -11.26 -10.03
CA PRO A 29 19.95 -11.60 -9.90
C PRO A 29 19.26 -11.69 -11.26
N ARG A 30 18.51 -12.78 -11.48
CA ARG A 30 17.78 -13.04 -12.72
C ARG A 30 16.30 -13.23 -12.46
N LEU A 31 15.47 -12.81 -13.40
CA LEU A 31 14.04 -13.06 -13.39
C LEU A 31 13.64 -13.78 -14.67
N GLU A 32 12.94 -14.90 -14.53
CA GLU A 32 12.40 -15.62 -15.66
C GLU A 32 11.22 -14.87 -16.28
N LEU A 33 11.05 -14.97 -17.60
CA LEU A 33 9.90 -14.43 -18.31
C LEU A 33 9.20 -15.56 -19.08
N MET A 34 7.86 -15.60 -19.00
CA MET A 34 7.07 -16.73 -19.51
C MET A 34 6.99 -16.81 -21.05
N GLY A 35 7.53 -15.82 -21.78
CA GLY A 35 7.50 -15.83 -23.25
C GLY A 35 6.16 -15.39 -23.88
N VAL A 36 5.15 -15.11 -23.05
CA VAL A 36 3.79 -14.74 -23.46
C VAL A 36 3.45 -13.32 -23.03
N VAL A 37 2.43 -12.72 -23.63
CA VAL A 37 2.00 -11.35 -23.32
C VAL A 37 0.51 -11.17 -23.54
N TRP A 38 -0.13 -10.28 -22.77
CA TRP A 38 -1.49 -9.85 -23.04
C TRP A 38 -1.60 -9.06 -24.34
N SER A 39 -2.76 -9.10 -25.00
CA SER A 39 -3.04 -8.31 -26.21
C SER A 39 -3.55 -6.90 -25.91
N LYS A 40 -3.77 -6.57 -24.64
CA LYS A 40 -4.34 -5.30 -24.19
C LYS A 40 -3.71 -4.81 -22.88
N PRO A 41 -3.69 -3.49 -22.66
CA PRO A 41 -3.08 -2.90 -21.48
C PRO A 41 -4.01 -2.83 -20.26
N ILE A 42 -5.32 -3.03 -20.47
CA ILE A 42 -6.33 -2.94 -19.42
C ILE A 42 -6.83 -4.36 -19.15
N LEU A 43 -6.61 -4.84 -17.94
CA LEU A 43 -7.05 -6.17 -17.51
C LEU A 43 -8.21 -6.02 -16.54
N LYS A 44 -9.34 -6.65 -16.88
CA LYS A 44 -10.51 -6.75 -16.01
C LYS A 44 -10.32 -7.94 -15.07
N VAL A 45 -10.36 -7.67 -13.76
CA VAL A 45 -10.09 -8.64 -12.72
C VAL A 45 -11.36 -8.87 -11.91
N LEU A 46 -11.79 -10.12 -11.76
CA LEU A 46 -12.82 -10.52 -10.81
C LEU A 46 -12.16 -11.19 -9.61
N VAL A 47 -12.43 -10.68 -8.40
CA VAL A 47 -12.13 -11.36 -7.15
C VAL A 47 -13.43 -11.96 -6.61
N ARG A 48 -13.49 -13.29 -6.53
CA ARG A 48 -14.67 -14.00 -6.05
C ARG A 48 -14.87 -13.84 -4.55
N ARG A 49 -16.11 -13.94 -4.08
CA ARG A 49 -16.45 -13.78 -2.66
C ARG A 49 -16.56 -15.15 -1.98
N GLU A 50 -15.51 -15.96 -2.12
CA GLU A 50 -15.40 -17.34 -1.62
C GLU A 50 -14.61 -17.42 -0.29
N ALA A 51 -14.20 -16.28 0.27
CA ALA A 51 -13.38 -16.17 1.49
C ALA A 51 -13.84 -15.04 2.41
N PRO A 52 -13.36 -14.99 3.67
CA PRO A 52 -13.56 -13.85 4.56
C PRO A 52 -13.19 -12.50 3.92
N LEU A 53 -13.92 -11.43 4.24
CA LEU A 53 -13.80 -10.13 3.56
C LEU A 53 -12.40 -9.51 3.66
N ASN A 54 -11.67 -9.76 4.75
CA ASN A 54 -10.28 -9.35 4.92
C ASN A 54 -9.34 -10.02 3.89
N TYR A 55 -9.58 -11.29 3.53
CA TYR A 55 -8.81 -12.01 2.50
C TYR A 55 -9.19 -11.56 1.10
N VAL A 56 -10.49 -11.36 0.84
CA VAL A 56 -10.98 -10.76 -0.42
C VAL A 56 -10.37 -9.37 -0.64
N ALA A 57 -10.35 -8.53 0.41
CA ALA A 57 -9.74 -7.21 0.37
C ALA A 57 -8.21 -7.28 0.17
N ALA A 58 -7.53 -8.26 0.78
CA ALA A 58 -6.11 -8.50 0.57
C ALA A 58 -5.80 -8.85 -0.90
N ALA A 59 -6.52 -9.81 -1.49
CA ALA A 59 -6.34 -10.17 -2.90
C ALA A 59 -6.62 -8.99 -3.85
N ALA A 60 -7.70 -8.24 -3.62
CA ALA A 60 -8.00 -7.04 -4.42
C ALA A 60 -6.93 -5.94 -4.26
N ARG A 61 -6.32 -5.82 -3.07
CA ARG A 61 -5.24 -4.86 -2.79
C ARG A 61 -3.95 -5.18 -3.55
N ALA A 62 -3.65 -6.45 -3.82
CA ALA A 62 -2.45 -6.85 -4.57
C ALA A 62 -2.33 -6.13 -5.93
N PHE A 63 -3.43 -6.07 -6.70
CA PHE A 63 -3.47 -5.37 -7.99
C PHE A 63 -3.23 -3.86 -7.86
N LYS A 64 -3.73 -3.23 -6.79
CA LYS A 64 -3.48 -1.81 -6.50
C LYS A 64 -2.00 -1.54 -6.21
N LEU A 65 -1.37 -2.44 -5.44
CA LEU A 65 0.03 -2.33 -5.07
C LEU A 65 0.98 -2.56 -6.27
N TRP A 66 0.65 -3.48 -7.18
CA TRP A 66 1.38 -3.60 -8.46
C TRP A 66 1.32 -2.32 -9.30
N ARG A 67 0.14 -1.70 -9.41
CA ARG A 67 0.00 -0.40 -10.10
C ARG A 67 0.88 0.68 -9.46
N ALA A 68 0.95 0.71 -8.14
CA ALA A 68 1.77 1.68 -7.44
C ALA A 68 3.27 1.41 -7.60
N ALA A 69 3.71 0.14 -7.57
CA ALA A 69 5.08 -0.26 -7.88
C ALA A 69 5.51 0.15 -9.30
N ILE A 70 4.63 -0.05 -10.29
CA ILE A 70 4.82 0.41 -11.68
C ILE A 70 4.96 1.94 -11.73
N ASN A 71 4.07 2.68 -11.05
CA ASN A 71 4.13 4.14 -11.03
C ASN A 71 5.43 4.65 -10.39
N TYR A 72 5.85 4.04 -9.27
CA TYR A 72 7.11 4.35 -8.59
C TYR A 72 8.32 4.09 -9.52
N PHE A 73 8.42 2.89 -10.08
CA PHE A 73 9.52 2.51 -10.97
C PHE A 73 9.59 3.44 -12.17
N THR A 74 8.45 3.77 -12.78
CA THR A 74 8.44 4.60 -13.98
C THR A 74 8.89 6.03 -13.72
N ARG A 75 8.51 6.60 -12.57
CA ARG A 75 8.96 7.94 -12.14
C ARG A 75 10.48 8.02 -11.96
N LEU A 76 11.12 6.95 -11.50
CA LEU A 76 12.56 6.94 -11.23
C LEU A 76 13.41 6.53 -12.42
N TYR A 77 12.96 5.57 -13.23
CA TYR A 77 13.80 4.91 -14.23
C TYR A 77 13.29 5.03 -15.68
N GLY A 78 12.15 5.70 -15.91
CA GLY A 78 11.55 5.89 -17.23
C GLY A 78 10.46 4.87 -17.54
N TYR A 79 10.41 4.31 -18.77
CA TYR A 79 9.40 3.30 -19.14
C TYR A 79 7.93 3.76 -18.99
N GLU A 80 7.68 5.06 -19.21
CA GLU A 80 6.39 5.73 -19.04
C GLU A 80 5.19 5.05 -19.72
N TYR A 81 5.46 4.29 -20.79
CA TYR A 81 4.45 3.49 -21.48
C TYR A 81 3.78 2.44 -20.58
N LEU A 82 4.44 1.98 -19.52
CA LEU A 82 3.88 1.07 -18.52
C LEU A 82 2.70 1.68 -17.77
N ARG A 83 2.57 3.01 -17.69
CA ARG A 83 1.41 3.66 -17.04
C ARG A 83 0.08 3.37 -17.77
N LYS A 84 0.14 2.86 -19.00
CA LYS A 84 -1.04 2.36 -19.73
C LYS A 84 -1.56 1.05 -19.15
N LEU A 85 -0.68 0.25 -18.52
CA LEU A 85 -1.08 -0.99 -17.84
C LEU A 85 -1.91 -0.63 -16.60
N ARG A 86 -3.16 -1.10 -16.56
CA ARG A 86 -4.03 -0.90 -15.40
C ARG A 86 -4.95 -2.09 -15.18
N PHE A 87 -5.35 -2.26 -13.93
CA PHE A 87 -6.32 -3.26 -13.51
C PHE A 87 -7.64 -2.59 -13.20
N GLU A 88 -8.71 -3.09 -13.79
CA GLU A 88 -10.09 -2.75 -13.42
C GLU A 88 -10.57 -3.89 -12.51
N VAL A 89 -10.52 -3.66 -11.20
CA VAL A 89 -10.77 -4.69 -10.18
C VAL A 89 -12.23 -4.65 -9.73
N TYR A 90 -12.87 -5.80 -9.83
CA TYR A 90 -14.25 -6.05 -9.46
C TYR A 90 -14.31 -7.12 -8.37
N VAL A 91 -15.21 -6.94 -7.42
CA VAL A 91 -15.48 -7.90 -6.34
C VAL A 91 -16.89 -8.43 -6.53
N GLU A 92 -17.01 -9.75 -6.53
CA GLU A 92 -18.27 -10.46 -6.68
C GLU A 92 -19.29 -10.02 -5.62
N GLY A 93 -20.51 -9.72 -6.06
CA GLY A 93 -21.59 -9.23 -5.20
C GLY A 93 -21.49 -7.75 -4.80
N PHE A 94 -20.46 -7.01 -5.22
CA PHE A 94 -20.33 -5.57 -4.96
C PHE A 94 -20.44 -4.74 -6.24
N ASN A 95 -19.55 -4.97 -7.21
CA ASN A 95 -19.49 -4.17 -8.44
C ASN A 95 -19.25 -5.02 -9.70
N ALA A 96 -19.33 -6.35 -9.59
CA ALA A 96 -19.09 -7.29 -10.68
C ALA A 96 -20.26 -7.36 -11.69
N SER A 97 -19.93 -7.40 -12.98
CA SER A 97 -20.77 -7.92 -14.07
C SER A 97 -20.68 -9.45 -14.22
N PRO A 98 -21.60 -10.11 -14.94
CA PRO A 98 -21.61 -11.58 -15.08
C PRO A 98 -20.40 -12.17 -15.83
N ASP A 99 -19.86 -11.45 -16.81
CA ASP A 99 -18.79 -11.96 -17.67
C ASP A 99 -17.80 -10.85 -18.11
N GLY A 100 -16.84 -11.24 -18.95
CA GLY A 100 -15.87 -10.32 -19.57
C GLY A 100 -14.59 -10.06 -18.78
N TYR A 101 -14.27 -10.89 -17.79
CA TYR A 101 -13.02 -10.78 -17.01
C TYR A 101 -11.87 -11.53 -17.66
N ASP A 102 -10.71 -10.88 -17.65
CA ASP A 102 -9.44 -11.41 -18.11
C ASP A 102 -8.78 -12.28 -17.04
N VAL A 103 -8.92 -11.86 -15.79
CA VAL A 103 -8.33 -12.49 -14.61
C VAL A 103 -9.43 -12.83 -13.63
N VAL A 104 -9.46 -14.08 -13.14
CA VAL A 104 -10.38 -14.51 -12.08
C VAL A 104 -9.55 -15.00 -10.90
N VAL A 105 -9.82 -14.46 -9.72
CA VAL A 105 -9.19 -14.87 -8.46
C VAL A 105 -10.22 -15.62 -7.62
N SER A 106 -9.91 -16.86 -7.27
CA SER A 106 -10.72 -17.75 -6.42
C SER A 106 -9.95 -18.17 -5.18
N PHE A 107 -10.68 -18.65 -4.17
CA PHE A 107 -10.11 -19.02 -2.88
C PHE A 107 -10.42 -20.49 -2.55
N LEU A 108 -9.48 -21.16 -1.89
CA LEU A 108 -9.60 -22.55 -1.47
C LEU A 108 -9.30 -22.65 0.03
N ASP A 109 -10.31 -22.94 0.84
CA ASP A 109 -10.15 -23.18 2.29
C ASP A 109 -9.70 -24.62 2.59
N VAL A 110 -8.64 -25.05 1.93
CA VAL A 110 -7.98 -26.34 2.10
C VAL A 110 -6.49 -26.17 1.87
N PRO A 111 -5.62 -27.04 2.41
CA PRO A 111 -4.24 -27.16 1.96
C PRO A 111 -4.18 -27.57 0.49
N SER A 112 -3.15 -27.14 -0.21
CA SER A 112 -2.81 -27.70 -1.52
C SER A 112 -2.21 -29.10 -1.39
N ALA A 113 -2.30 -29.88 -2.46
CA ALA A 113 -1.74 -31.24 -2.49
C ALA A 113 -0.21 -31.26 -2.55
N SER A 114 0.43 -30.18 -3.01
CA SER A 114 1.87 -30.10 -3.27
C SER A 114 2.51 -28.83 -2.68
N MET A 115 1.95 -28.35 -1.56
CA MET A 115 2.48 -27.23 -0.75
C MET A 115 2.43 -25.85 -1.41
N GLU A 116 1.70 -25.71 -2.51
CA GLU A 116 1.35 -24.42 -3.09
C GLU A 116 0.52 -23.56 -2.12
N LEU A 117 0.82 -22.27 -2.07
CA LEU A 117 -0.02 -21.26 -1.43
C LEU A 117 -0.82 -20.46 -2.47
N GLY A 118 -0.32 -20.40 -3.71
CA GLY A 118 -0.97 -19.81 -4.86
C GLY A 118 -0.69 -20.60 -6.14
N GLU A 119 -1.67 -20.62 -7.05
CA GLU A 119 -1.52 -21.19 -8.39
C GLU A 119 -2.08 -20.21 -9.41
N THR A 120 -1.27 -19.84 -10.41
CA THR A 120 -1.70 -19.07 -11.58
C THR A 120 -1.70 -19.96 -12.81
N THR A 121 -2.85 -20.04 -13.47
CA THR A 121 -3.03 -20.71 -14.76
C THR A 121 -3.30 -19.68 -15.85
N LEU A 122 -2.48 -19.66 -16.90
CA LEU A 122 -2.67 -18.82 -18.07
C LEU A 122 -3.15 -19.67 -19.26
N THR A 123 -4.23 -19.23 -19.89
CA THR A 123 -4.68 -19.75 -21.18
C THR A 123 -4.08 -18.91 -22.29
N VAL A 124 -3.34 -19.56 -23.20
CA VAL A 124 -2.53 -18.91 -24.23
C VAL A 124 -2.98 -19.38 -25.62
N VAL A 125 -3.16 -18.44 -26.54
CA VAL A 125 -3.40 -18.71 -27.97
C VAL A 125 -2.20 -18.17 -28.77
N GLY A 126 -1.42 -19.06 -29.36
CA GLY A 126 -0.13 -18.71 -29.96
C GLY A 126 0.86 -18.21 -28.90
N ASN A 127 1.09 -16.90 -28.83
CA ASN A 127 1.93 -16.25 -27.81
C ASN A 127 1.18 -15.20 -26.98
N ARG A 128 -0.15 -15.20 -27.07
CA ARG A 128 -1.01 -14.21 -26.42
C ARG A 128 -1.80 -14.83 -25.30
N VAL A 129 -1.73 -14.22 -24.13
CA VAL A 129 -2.60 -14.59 -23.00
C VAL A 129 -4.00 -14.09 -23.31
N VAL A 130 -4.98 -14.99 -23.15
CA VAL A 130 -6.41 -14.68 -23.34
C VAL A 130 -7.19 -14.76 -22.04
N LYS A 131 -6.71 -15.52 -21.04
CA LYS A 131 -7.32 -15.64 -19.72
C LYS A 131 -6.28 -16.04 -18.68
N ALA A 132 -6.47 -15.57 -17.45
CA ALA A 132 -5.73 -16.00 -16.28
C ALA A 132 -6.69 -16.40 -15.15
N GLU A 133 -6.35 -17.47 -14.45
CA GLU A 133 -7.06 -17.96 -13.28
C GLU A 133 -6.06 -18.09 -12.13
N VAL A 134 -6.35 -17.42 -11.02
CA VAL A 134 -5.52 -17.42 -9.82
C VAL A 134 -6.30 -18.12 -8.71
N LYS A 135 -5.70 -19.13 -8.09
CA LYS A 135 -6.22 -19.78 -6.90
C LYS A 135 -5.34 -19.43 -5.71
N LEU A 136 -5.96 -18.98 -4.64
CA LEU A 136 -5.29 -18.69 -3.37
C LEU A 136 -5.73 -19.70 -2.31
N PHE A 137 -4.78 -20.43 -1.74
CA PHE A 137 -5.06 -21.37 -0.66
C PHE A 137 -5.07 -20.58 0.66
N LEU A 138 -6.09 -20.80 1.50
CA LEU A 138 -6.24 -20.10 2.78
C LEU A 138 -5.46 -20.78 3.91
N ARG A 139 -4.94 -21.98 3.66
CA ARG A 139 -4.22 -22.80 4.61
C ARG A 139 -2.86 -23.21 4.06
N ASP A 140 -1.88 -23.33 4.95
CA ASP A 140 -0.59 -23.91 4.62
C ASP A 140 -0.66 -25.44 4.49
N TYR A 141 0.48 -26.06 4.16
CA TYR A 141 0.60 -27.51 4.00
C TYR A 141 0.30 -28.32 5.28
N THR A 142 0.34 -27.69 6.46
CA THR A 142 -0.01 -28.31 7.74
C THR A 142 -1.50 -28.18 8.08
N GLY A 143 -2.25 -27.36 7.33
CA GLY A 143 -3.64 -27.03 7.61
C GLY A 143 -3.83 -25.76 8.43
N ALA A 144 -2.75 -25.07 8.82
CA ALA A 144 -2.82 -23.83 9.57
C ALA A 144 -3.32 -22.69 8.68
N GLU A 145 -4.18 -21.84 9.24
CA GLU A 145 -4.73 -20.70 8.52
C GLU A 145 -3.68 -19.60 8.30
N LEU A 146 -3.61 -19.08 7.09
CA LEU A 146 -2.71 -17.99 6.73
C LEU A 146 -3.24 -16.63 7.21
N LYS A 147 -2.36 -15.72 7.63
CA LYS A 147 -2.79 -14.37 8.02
C LYS A 147 -3.21 -13.57 6.79
N PRO A 148 -4.04 -12.52 6.93
CA PRO A 148 -4.40 -11.66 5.81
C PRO A 148 -3.21 -11.05 5.06
N ILE A 149 -2.09 -10.80 5.77
CA ILE A 149 -0.86 -10.29 5.15
C ILE A 149 -0.14 -11.35 4.30
N ASP A 150 -0.23 -12.62 4.70
CA ASP A 150 0.30 -13.73 3.91
C ASP A 150 -0.53 -13.92 2.63
N ILE A 151 -1.86 -13.89 2.73
CA ILE A 151 -2.76 -13.90 1.57
C ILE A 151 -2.46 -12.75 0.62
N LEU A 152 -2.19 -11.54 1.15
CA LEU A 152 -1.78 -10.40 0.34
C LEU A 152 -0.47 -10.65 -0.41
N ASN A 153 0.55 -11.17 0.27
CA ASN A 153 1.87 -11.42 -0.32
C ASN A 153 1.82 -12.53 -1.38
N VAL A 154 1.08 -13.61 -1.12
CA VAL A 154 0.82 -14.67 -2.10
C VAL A 154 0.09 -14.09 -3.31
N ALA A 155 -0.99 -13.32 -3.10
CA ALA A 155 -1.71 -12.67 -4.19
C ALA A 155 -0.81 -11.70 -4.98
N LEU A 156 0.09 -10.96 -4.32
CA LEU A 156 1.08 -10.12 -5.00
C LEU A 156 1.99 -10.95 -5.92
N HIS A 157 2.48 -12.10 -5.46
CA HIS A 157 3.30 -13.00 -6.28
C HIS A 157 2.53 -13.51 -7.49
N GLU A 158 1.31 -14.02 -7.29
CA GLU A 158 0.46 -14.54 -8.37
C GLU A 158 0.11 -13.46 -9.40
N VAL A 159 -0.05 -12.19 -8.99
CA VAL A 159 -0.22 -11.08 -9.94
C VAL A 159 1.02 -10.88 -10.82
N GLY A 160 2.23 -11.18 -10.34
CA GLY A 160 3.43 -11.21 -11.18
C GLY A 160 3.33 -12.24 -12.30
N HIS A 161 2.80 -13.44 -12.01
CA HIS A 161 2.51 -14.45 -13.04
C HIS A 161 1.40 -14.03 -13.99
N VAL A 162 0.34 -13.39 -13.49
CA VAL A 162 -0.67 -12.74 -14.35
C VAL A 162 -0.01 -11.74 -15.31
N LEU A 163 1.03 -11.03 -14.87
CA LEU A 163 1.84 -10.13 -15.70
C LEU A 163 2.93 -10.83 -16.54
N CYS A 164 2.85 -12.15 -16.65
CA CYS A 164 3.71 -13.01 -17.47
C CYS A 164 5.17 -13.10 -16.98
N LEU A 165 5.41 -12.86 -15.69
CA LEU A 165 6.69 -13.11 -15.04
C LEU A 165 6.79 -14.58 -14.61
N GLY A 166 7.98 -15.15 -14.69
CA GLY A 166 8.35 -16.40 -14.02
C GLY A 166 8.95 -16.11 -12.65
N HIS A 167 9.79 -17.01 -12.15
CA HIS A 167 10.42 -16.84 -10.85
C HIS A 167 11.73 -16.08 -10.90
N ALA A 168 12.02 -15.35 -9.82
CA ALA A 168 13.32 -14.75 -9.56
C ALA A 168 14.29 -15.80 -9.01
N SER A 169 15.57 -15.66 -9.36
CA SER A 169 16.63 -16.59 -8.96
C SER A 169 17.14 -16.40 -7.54
N ARG A 170 16.80 -15.27 -6.88
CA ARG A 170 17.25 -14.91 -5.54
C ARG A 170 16.07 -14.76 -4.60
N ALA A 171 16.26 -15.16 -3.35
CA ALA A 171 15.28 -15.04 -2.27
C ALA A 171 15.25 -13.64 -1.66
N HIS A 172 16.32 -12.85 -1.84
CA HIS A 172 16.47 -11.54 -1.20
C HIS A 172 16.93 -10.45 -2.16
N THR A 173 16.35 -9.27 -1.93
CA THR A 173 16.78 -8.00 -2.49
C THR A 173 17.57 -7.21 -1.44
N ALA A 174 18.08 -6.02 -1.79
CA ALA A 174 18.85 -5.19 -0.85
C ALA A 174 18.08 -4.75 0.42
N ASN A 175 16.75 -4.75 0.41
CA ASN A 175 15.91 -4.22 1.50
C ASN A 175 14.72 -5.13 1.88
N GLY A 176 14.79 -6.43 1.54
CA GLY A 176 13.75 -7.39 1.93
C GLY A 176 13.71 -8.64 1.05
N PRO A 177 12.80 -9.58 1.32
CA PRO A 177 12.61 -10.78 0.50
C PRO A 177 12.15 -10.40 -0.91
N GLU A 178 12.57 -11.16 -1.91
CA GLU A 178 12.13 -11.01 -3.30
C GLU A 178 10.71 -11.56 -3.46
N LEU A 179 9.81 -10.73 -4.02
CA LEU A 179 8.41 -11.10 -4.24
C LEU A 179 8.33 -12.31 -5.16
N MET A 180 9.00 -12.28 -6.32
CA MET A 180 8.89 -13.34 -7.34
C MET A 180 9.75 -14.57 -7.08
N TYR A 181 10.30 -14.74 -5.87
CA TYR A 181 11.02 -15.96 -5.51
C TYR A 181 10.04 -17.14 -5.37
N TYR A 182 10.41 -18.31 -5.90
CA TYR A 182 9.52 -19.48 -6.01
C TYR A 182 9.10 -20.12 -4.67
N LYS A 183 9.68 -19.66 -3.56
CA LYS A 183 9.33 -20.06 -2.19
C LYS A 183 8.90 -18.88 -1.35
N TYR A 184 7.75 -19.00 -0.71
CA TYR A 184 7.26 -18.04 0.28
C TYR A 184 7.71 -18.43 1.68
N THR A 185 8.24 -17.45 2.41
CA THR A 185 8.41 -17.54 3.86
C THR A 185 7.54 -16.44 4.47
N PRO A 186 6.61 -16.77 5.39
CA PRO A 186 5.81 -15.78 6.09
C PRO A 186 6.70 -14.71 6.71
N VAL A 187 6.52 -13.48 6.24
CA VAL A 187 7.17 -12.29 6.75
C VAL A 187 6.10 -11.32 7.19
N ASN A 188 6.24 -10.71 8.37
CA ASN A 188 5.23 -9.81 8.92
C ASN A 188 5.26 -8.40 8.26
N ILE A 189 5.57 -8.35 6.97
CA ILE A 189 5.66 -7.16 6.14
C ILE A 189 4.99 -7.43 4.78
N VAL A 190 4.56 -6.36 4.09
CA VAL A 190 4.08 -6.46 2.71
C VAL A 190 5.29 -6.53 1.78
N VAL A 191 5.40 -7.59 0.99
CA VAL A 191 6.51 -7.80 0.04
C VAL A 191 6.14 -7.16 -1.30
N MET A 192 6.54 -5.91 -1.50
CA MET A 192 6.26 -5.19 -2.75
C MET A 192 7.07 -5.76 -3.93
N PRO A 193 6.59 -5.62 -5.18
CA PRO A 193 7.39 -6.00 -6.35
C PRO A 193 8.76 -5.31 -6.33
N SER A 194 9.80 -6.06 -6.68
CA SER A 194 11.14 -5.53 -6.80
C SER A 194 11.31 -4.68 -8.07
N THR A 195 12.39 -3.91 -8.12
CA THR A 195 12.80 -3.22 -9.35
C THR A 195 13.04 -4.21 -10.50
N LEU A 196 13.50 -5.42 -10.22
CA LEU A 196 13.69 -6.48 -11.21
C LEU A 196 12.33 -6.96 -11.74
N ASP A 197 11.35 -7.16 -10.86
CA ASP A 197 9.99 -7.56 -11.24
C ASP A 197 9.35 -6.53 -12.18
N VAL A 198 9.34 -5.27 -11.78
CA VAL A 198 8.72 -4.20 -12.58
C VAL A 198 9.47 -4.00 -13.89
N TYR A 199 10.80 -4.15 -13.90
CA TYR A 199 11.57 -4.16 -15.14
C TYR A 199 11.20 -5.35 -16.05
N GLY A 200 10.98 -6.54 -15.49
CA GLY A 200 10.43 -7.68 -16.22
C GLY A 200 9.10 -7.36 -16.89
N VAL A 201 8.17 -6.72 -16.16
CA VAL A 201 6.89 -6.25 -16.72
C VAL A 201 7.12 -5.24 -17.84
N ALA A 202 8.09 -4.33 -17.67
CA ALA A 202 8.46 -3.35 -18.70
C ALA A 202 8.82 -4.05 -20.03
N LEU A 203 9.64 -5.10 -19.97
CA LEU A 203 10.10 -5.84 -21.15
C LEU A 203 8.98 -6.67 -21.78
N VAL A 204 8.16 -7.35 -20.96
CA VAL A 204 6.97 -8.08 -21.43
C VAL A 204 6.04 -7.13 -22.19
N PHE A 205 5.75 -5.97 -21.59
CA PHE A 205 4.76 -5.03 -22.09
C PHE A 205 5.27 -4.14 -23.23
N GLN A 206 6.58 -3.93 -23.34
CA GLN A 206 7.18 -3.25 -24.49
C GLN A 206 6.77 -3.92 -25.81
N ARG A 207 6.61 -5.25 -25.80
CA ARG A 207 6.17 -6.04 -26.96
C ARG A 207 4.71 -5.83 -27.34
N LEU A 208 3.84 -5.49 -26.38
CA LEU A 208 2.46 -5.11 -26.67
C LEU A 208 2.40 -3.83 -27.53
N LEU A 209 3.33 -2.91 -27.29
CA LEU A 209 3.36 -1.59 -27.94
C LEU A 209 4.24 -1.56 -29.19
N GLY A 210 5.23 -2.45 -29.30
CA GLY A 210 6.20 -2.49 -30.39
C GLY A 210 5.77 -3.34 -31.58
N GLY A 211 5.39 -2.71 -32.68
CA GLY A 211 5.27 -3.37 -33.97
C GLY A 211 6.64 -3.78 -34.53
N ARG A 212 6.83 -5.09 -34.73
CA ARG A 212 7.71 -5.74 -35.72
C ARG A 212 9.23 -5.92 -35.50
N ALA A 213 9.86 -5.46 -34.43
CA ALA A 213 11.27 -5.84 -34.19
C ALA A 213 11.60 -5.98 -32.70
N VAL A 214 11.16 -7.07 -32.08
CA VAL A 214 11.56 -7.39 -30.70
C VAL A 214 12.42 -8.65 -30.75
N ARG A 215 13.64 -8.56 -30.19
CA ARG A 215 14.54 -9.71 -29.97
C ARG A 215 13.75 -10.87 -29.34
N PRO A 216 14.17 -12.15 -29.53
CA PRO A 216 13.57 -13.25 -28.78
C PRO A 216 13.55 -12.87 -27.30
N LEU A 217 12.41 -13.04 -26.64
CA LEU A 217 12.32 -12.79 -25.21
C LEU A 217 13.40 -13.65 -24.56
N GLN A 218 14.41 -13.03 -23.95
CA GLN A 218 15.35 -13.80 -23.15
C GLN A 218 14.51 -14.45 -22.05
N ARG A 219 14.63 -15.78 -21.92
CA ARG A 219 13.85 -16.54 -20.93
C ARG A 219 14.16 -16.10 -19.50
N ALA A 220 15.31 -15.45 -19.29
CA ALA A 220 15.67 -14.79 -18.06
C ALA A 220 16.30 -13.42 -18.36
N ILE A 221 16.04 -12.45 -17.49
CA ILE A 221 16.52 -11.07 -17.62
C ILE A 221 17.27 -10.64 -16.36
N GLU A 222 18.18 -9.68 -16.54
CA GLU A 222 18.94 -9.03 -15.46
C GLU A 222 18.65 -7.53 -15.49
N LEU A 223 18.78 -6.86 -14.35
CA LEU A 223 18.63 -5.41 -14.26
C LEU A 223 19.76 -4.69 -15.02
N PRO A 224 19.48 -3.55 -15.69
CA PRO A 224 20.51 -2.64 -16.13
C PRO A 224 21.33 -2.12 -14.95
N ALA A 225 22.63 -1.90 -15.12
CA ALA A 225 23.55 -1.51 -14.04
C ALA A 225 23.13 -0.28 -13.21
N ARG A 226 22.35 0.65 -13.80
CA ARG A 226 21.86 1.86 -13.13
C ARG A 226 20.64 1.64 -12.22
N ILE A 227 20.01 0.47 -12.28
CA ILE A 227 18.80 0.16 -11.52
C ILE A 227 19.19 -0.79 -10.38
N PRO A 228 19.13 -0.35 -9.11
CA PRO A 228 19.48 -1.21 -7.98
C PRO A 228 18.45 -2.32 -7.81
N TYR A 229 18.88 -3.50 -7.35
CA TYR A 229 18.01 -4.64 -7.05
C TYR A 229 17.41 -4.52 -5.63
N ARG A 230 16.18 -4.03 -5.53
CA ARG A 230 15.50 -3.69 -4.26
C ARG A 230 13.98 -3.76 -4.43
N LEU A 231 13.24 -3.98 -3.34
CA LEU A 231 11.79 -3.79 -3.31
C LEU A 231 11.42 -2.34 -3.63
N THR A 232 10.33 -2.16 -4.37
CA THR A 232 9.69 -0.84 -4.52
C THR A 232 9.12 -0.43 -3.16
N ALA A 233 9.78 0.51 -2.48
CA ALA A 233 9.58 0.72 -1.06
C ALA A 233 8.35 1.56 -0.73
N TYR A 234 7.65 1.14 0.32
CA TYR A 234 6.68 1.94 1.06
C TYR A 234 7.22 2.19 2.45
N TYR A 235 6.87 3.34 2.98
CA TYR A 235 7.18 3.69 4.35
C TYR A 235 5.94 4.20 5.06
N TYR A 236 5.83 3.86 6.34
CA TYR A 236 4.73 4.28 7.18
C TYR A 236 5.07 5.59 7.88
N VAL A 237 4.17 6.56 7.75
CA VAL A 237 4.17 7.78 8.55
C VAL A 237 3.16 7.55 9.68
N HIS A 238 3.68 7.26 10.86
CA HIS A 238 2.91 7.07 12.08
C HIS A 238 2.65 8.44 12.72
N VAL A 239 1.41 8.89 12.72
CA VAL A 239 1.01 10.14 13.38
C VAL A 239 0.31 9.80 14.69
N VAL A 240 0.87 10.29 15.79
CA VAL A 240 0.38 10.07 17.16
C VAL A 240 -0.17 11.39 17.69
N SER A 241 -1.37 11.34 18.27
CA SER A 241 -2.00 12.50 18.94
C SER A 241 -2.88 12.01 20.08
N THR A 242 -2.91 12.77 21.17
CA THR A 242 -3.80 12.52 22.32
C THR A 242 -5.24 12.96 22.05
N VAL A 243 -5.45 13.80 21.04
CA VAL A 243 -6.76 14.29 20.60
C VAL A 243 -6.98 14.04 19.10
N ASN A 244 -8.23 13.79 18.71
CA ASN A 244 -8.62 13.73 17.30
C ASN A 244 -8.47 15.11 16.67
N GLY A 245 -8.01 15.19 15.41
CA GLY A 245 -7.75 16.45 14.69
C GLY A 245 -6.38 16.48 14.00
N VAL A 246 -5.78 15.30 13.77
CA VAL A 246 -4.54 15.13 13.02
C VAL A 246 -4.78 14.25 11.80
N GLU A 247 -4.09 14.56 10.71
CA GLU A 247 -4.20 13.88 9.42
C GLU A 247 -2.82 13.72 8.76
N GLY A 248 -2.75 12.89 7.72
CA GLY A 248 -1.52 12.65 6.96
C GLY A 248 -0.62 11.54 7.51
N GLY A 249 -1.15 10.70 8.41
CA GLY A 249 -0.57 9.41 8.74
C GLY A 249 -0.99 8.33 7.73
N GLY A 250 -0.18 7.29 7.59
CA GLY A 250 -0.46 6.18 6.69
C GLY A 250 0.76 5.67 5.93
N TRP A 251 0.50 4.79 4.96
CA TRP A 251 1.53 4.26 4.07
C TRP A 251 1.74 5.18 2.87
N TYR A 252 2.98 5.57 2.64
CA TYR A 252 3.40 6.40 1.52
C TYR A 252 4.45 5.68 0.69
N LEU A 253 4.51 5.97 -0.60
CA LEU A 253 5.61 5.52 -1.44
C LEU A 253 6.91 6.19 -0.99
N GLU A 254 8.03 5.50 -1.15
CA GLU A 254 9.34 6.15 -1.00
C GLU A 254 9.44 7.39 -1.91
N ASN A 255 9.92 8.49 -1.34
CA ASN A 255 10.00 9.84 -1.90
C ASN A 255 8.67 10.53 -2.20
N GLU A 256 7.51 9.92 -1.91
CA GLU A 256 6.24 10.64 -1.92
C GLU A 256 6.20 11.70 -0.84
N THR A 257 5.42 12.76 -1.06
CA THR A 257 5.24 13.82 -0.06
C THR A 257 3.99 13.54 0.74
N ALA A 258 4.15 13.22 2.03
CA ALA A 258 3.07 13.21 3.00
C ALA A 258 2.77 14.64 3.44
N LEU A 259 1.50 15.03 3.34
CA LEU A 259 1.03 16.32 3.81
C LEU A 259 0.37 16.14 5.17
N VAL A 260 1.19 16.28 6.22
CA VAL A 260 0.79 16.07 7.61
C VAL A 260 0.19 17.37 8.15
N ARG A 261 -0.97 17.26 8.81
CA ARG A 261 -1.71 18.42 9.32
C ARG A 261 -2.32 18.14 10.69
N ALA A 262 -2.41 19.20 11.49
CA ALA A 262 -3.18 19.27 12.71
C ALA A 262 -4.11 20.48 12.66
N GLU A 263 -5.29 20.37 13.27
CA GLU A 263 -6.13 21.54 13.55
C GLU A 263 -5.41 22.51 14.48
N LYS A 264 -5.54 23.82 14.26
CA LYS A 264 -4.87 24.82 15.12
C LYS A 264 -5.37 24.81 16.55
N ALA A 265 -6.67 24.58 16.74
CA ALA A 265 -7.29 24.45 18.03
C ALA A 265 -8.55 23.59 17.95
N ILE A 266 -8.81 22.82 19.00
CA ILE A 266 -9.93 21.89 19.08
C ILE A 266 -10.68 22.18 20.36
N VAL A 267 -11.93 22.64 20.24
CA VAL A 267 -12.77 23.02 21.38
C VAL A 267 -13.75 21.90 21.69
N ARG A 268 -13.86 21.53 22.96
CA ARG A 268 -14.80 20.53 23.49
C ARG A 268 -15.39 21.04 24.80
N GLY A 269 -16.54 21.72 24.70
CA GLY A 269 -17.15 22.41 25.84
C GLY A 269 -16.20 23.48 26.38
N ASP A 270 -15.90 23.40 27.68
CA ASP A 270 -15.02 24.37 28.36
C ASP A 270 -13.53 24.00 28.31
N ILE A 271 -13.15 23.04 27.47
CA ILE A 271 -11.75 22.67 27.23
C ILE A 271 -11.39 22.99 25.77
N ARG A 272 -10.23 23.60 25.56
CA ARG A 272 -9.63 23.83 24.25
C ARG A 272 -8.21 23.27 24.22
N TYR A 273 -7.91 22.47 23.20
CA TYR A 273 -6.54 22.03 22.92
C TYR A 273 -5.98 22.92 21.81
N VAL A 274 -4.90 23.65 22.07
CA VAL A 274 -4.20 24.48 21.08
C VAL A 274 -2.98 23.73 20.60
N PHE A 275 -2.81 23.61 19.29
CA PHE A 275 -1.66 22.93 18.72
C PHE A 275 -0.37 23.68 19.09
N GLU A 276 0.58 22.96 19.67
CA GLU A 276 1.87 23.51 20.10
C GLU A 276 2.96 23.26 19.06
N GLY A 277 2.99 22.06 18.48
CA GLY A 277 4.03 21.65 17.55
C GLY A 277 4.06 20.15 17.31
N TRP A 278 4.87 19.74 16.34
CA TRP A 278 5.24 18.36 16.06
C TRP A 278 6.56 17.99 16.75
N SER A 279 6.69 16.74 17.18
CA SER A 279 7.94 16.08 17.63
C SER A 279 8.09 14.68 17.05
N GLY A 280 9.22 14.03 17.36
CA GLY A 280 9.52 12.66 16.97
C GLY A 280 10.66 12.69 15.97
N ASP A 281 10.42 12.18 14.76
CA ASP A 281 11.38 12.25 13.66
C ASP A 281 11.45 13.64 13.00
N VAL A 282 10.45 14.49 13.22
CA VAL A 282 10.37 15.86 12.68
C VAL A 282 9.92 16.80 13.79
N GLU A 283 10.65 17.88 13.97
CA GLU A 283 10.28 18.97 14.88
C GLU A 283 9.84 20.19 14.07
N MET A 284 8.66 20.73 14.39
CA MET A 284 8.06 21.83 13.64
C MET A 284 6.96 22.50 14.48
N GLU A 285 6.94 23.83 14.55
CA GLU A 285 5.87 24.58 15.24
C GLU A 285 4.63 24.78 14.38
N ALA A 286 4.78 24.79 13.06
CA ALA A 286 3.67 24.94 12.14
C ALA A 286 2.73 23.72 12.19
N PRO A 287 1.39 23.92 12.24
CA PRO A 287 0.41 22.84 12.28
C PRO A 287 0.37 22.00 10.99
N GLN A 288 1.02 22.44 9.93
CA GLN A 288 1.11 21.75 8.67
C GLN A 288 2.56 21.66 8.19
N LEU A 289 2.95 20.48 7.70
CA LEU A 289 4.24 20.27 7.07
C LEU A 289 4.15 19.33 5.85
N SER A 290 5.06 19.54 4.90
CA SER A 290 5.26 18.65 3.77
C SER A 290 6.47 17.77 4.03
N LEU A 291 6.24 16.47 4.24
CA LEU A 291 7.26 15.48 4.58
C LEU A 291 7.58 14.62 3.36
N ARG A 292 8.82 14.66 2.89
CA ARG A 292 9.29 13.71 1.88
C ARG A 292 9.58 12.37 2.55
N VAL A 293 8.82 11.34 2.21
CA VAL A 293 8.85 10.07 2.91
C VAL A 293 9.97 9.18 2.38
N THR A 294 11.13 9.20 3.02
CA THR A 294 12.30 8.37 2.62
C THR A 294 12.55 7.17 3.52
N ARG A 295 11.82 7.06 4.62
CA ARG A 295 11.86 5.98 5.60
C ARG A 295 10.56 5.99 6.40
N ASN A 296 10.38 5.05 7.33
CA ASN A 296 9.30 5.17 8.31
C ASN A 296 9.54 6.42 9.17
N TYR A 297 8.46 7.15 9.44
CA TYR A 297 8.46 8.32 10.31
C TYR A 297 7.47 8.15 11.45
N THR A 298 7.80 8.69 12.61
CA THR A 298 6.89 8.91 13.73
C THR A 298 6.80 10.40 14.00
N LEU A 299 5.59 10.96 13.88
CA LEU A 299 5.28 12.34 14.20
C LEU A 299 4.29 12.37 15.35
N ILE A 300 4.58 13.15 16.36
CA ILE A 300 3.78 13.28 17.58
C ILE A 300 3.27 14.71 17.63
N ALA A 301 1.95 14.90 17.58
CA ALA A 301 1.31 16.19 17.78
C ALA A 301 1.29 16.52 19.28
N ARG A 302 1.83 17.69 19.63
CA ARG A 302 1.78 18.25 20.97
C ARG A 302 0.72 19.34 21.05
N TRP A 303 0.06 19.40 22.20
CA TRP A 303 -1.09 20.26 22.43
C TRP A 303 -0.97 20.92 23.80
N ILE A 304 -1.25 22.22 23.86
CA ILE A 304 -1.48 22.94 25.11
C ILE A 304 -2.97 22.85 25.44
N LYS A 305 -3.28 22.31 26.61
CA LYS A 305 -4.66 22.24 27.11
C LYS A 305 -5.02 23.56 27.81
N GLN A 306 -6.18 24.10 27.49
CA GLN A 306 -6.70 25.34 28.03
C GLN A 306 -8.13 25.15 28.54
N TYR A 307 -8.50 25.92 29.55
CA TYR A 307 -9.84 25.97 30.13
C TYR A 307 -10.53 27.29 29.83
N ARG A 308 -11.83 27.22 29.58
CA ARG A 308 -12.70 28.38 29.43
C ARG A 308 -13.02 28.93 30.81
N VAL A 309 -12.72 30.21 31.02
CA VAL A 309 -13.04 30.93 32.25
C VAL A 309 -14.01 32.04 31.91
N ILE A 310 -15.18 32.00 32.54
CA ILE A 310 -16.22 33.02 32.42
C ILE A 310 -16.28 33.77 33.75
N ILE A 311 -16.10 35.08 33.70
CA ILE A 311 -16.24 35.97 34.84
C ILE A 311 -17.57 36.70 34.67
N GLU A 312 -18.53 36.38 35.53
CA GLU A 312 -19.87 36.99 35.53
C GLU A 312 -19.94 38.09 36.60
N ASN A 313 -20.49 39.25 36.22
CA ASN A 313 -20.80 40.31 37.18
C ASN A 313 -22.28 40.19 37.58
N LEU A 314 -22.54 40.06 38.89
CA LEU A 314 -23.88 39.91 39.44
C LEU A 314 -24.65 41.25 39.52
N TYR A 315 -23.96 42.38 39.27
CA TYR A 315 -24.55 43.72 39.33
C TYR A 315 -24.72 44.35 37.94
N PRO A 316 -25.74 45.21 37.73
CA PRO A 316 -25.93 45.92 36.46
C PRO A 316 -24.74 46.87 36.19
N GLY A 317 -23.92 46.51 35.20
CA GLY A 317 -22.70 47.21 34.80
C GLY A 317 -21.98 46.48 33.64
N PRO A 318 -20.92 47.03 33.04
CA PRO A 318 -20.40 46.51 31.78
C PRO A 318 -19.65 45.18 31.94
N SER A 319 -20.18 44.19 31.21
CA SER A 319 -19.57 43.00 30.59
C SER A 319 -19.08 41.86 31.49
N SER A 320 -19.74 40.69 31.34
CA SER A 320 -19.08 39.40 31.54
C SER A 320 -17.84 39.31 30.64
N SER A 321 -16.77 38.69 31.14
CA SER A 321 -15.56 38.46 30.35
C SER A 321 -15.30 36.97 30.21
N GLU A 322 -14.87 36.57 29.02
CA GLU A 322 -14.54 35.19 28.70
C GLU A 322 -13.09 35.13 28.23
N MET A 323 -12.32 34.20 28.79
CA MET A 323 -10.94 33.95 28.39
C MET A 323 -10.62 32.47 28.39
N TRP A 324 -9.60 32.10 27.63
CA TRP A 324 -9.01 30.77 27.62
C TRP A 324 -7.67 30.81 28.32
N VAL A 325 -7.47 29.95 29.31
CA VAL A 325 -6.31 29.98 30.21
C VAL A 325 -5.62 28.63 30.14
N ASN A 326 -4.28 28.59 30.10
CA ASN A 326 -3.56 27.31 30.05
C ASN A 326 -3.80 26.51 31.34
N GLU A 327 -3.77 25.18 31.20
CA GLU A 327 -3.80 24.29 32.36
C GLU A 327 -2.62 24.59 33.29
N GLY A 328 -2.93 24.98 34.53
CA GLY A 328 -1.95 25.34 35.55
C GLY A 328 -1.67 26.84 35.70
N ASP A 329 -2.14 27.69 34.78
CA ASP A 329 -1.98 29.15 34.89
C ASP A 329 -2.98 29.74 35.92
N GLU A 330 -2.54 30.74 36.68
CA GLU A 330 -3.37 31.47 37.63
C GLU A 330 -4.17 32.59 36.94
N VAL A 331 -5.44 32.75 37.34
CA VAL A 331 -6.30 33.85 36.87
C VAL A 331 -6.49 34.86 38.00
N VAL A 332 -5.96 36.07 37.82
CA VAL A 332 -6.17 37.17 38.77
C VAL A 332 -7.42 37.95 38.37
N ILE A 333 -8.44 37.93 39.23
CA ILE A 333 -9.68 38.69 39.07
C ILE A 333 -9.64 39.88 40.02
N ALA A 334 -9.67 41.09 39.48
CA ALA A 334 -9.70 42.33 40.25
C ALA A 334 -10.89 43.20 39.84
N LEU A 335 -11.62 43.72 40.82
CA LEU A 335 -12.64 44.75 40.61
C LEU A 335 -11.94 46.07 40.29
N ARG A 336 -12.23 46.67 39.14
CA ARG A 336 -11.67 47.97 38.76
C ARG A 336 -12.32 49.13 39.51
N ASP A 337 -13.62 49.02 39.80
CA ASP A 337 -14.40 50.05 40.49
C ASP A 337 -15.29 49.41 41.56
N THR A 338 -15.17 49.89 42.80
CA THR A 338 -16.08 49.55 43.91
C THR A 338 -17.06 50.71 44.07
N ARG A 339 -18.29 50.58 43.54
CA ARG A 339 -19.38 51.49 43.88
C ARG A 339 -20.20 50.87 45.00
N VAL A 340 -20.10 51.44 46.20
CA VAL A 340 -20.95 51.06 47.33
C VAL A 340 -22.23 51.89 47.26
N GLU A 341 -23.36 51.27 46.94
CA GLU A 341 -24.65 51.96 47.04
C GLU A 341 -25.09 51.97 48.51
N HIS A 342 -25.12 53.16 49.11
CA HIS A 342 -25.54 53.36 50.50
C HIS A 342 -27.06 53.44 50.68
N GLY A 343 -27.86 53.17 49.63
CA GLY A 343 -29.32 53.19 49.69
C GLY A 343 -29.93 54.55 50.03
N ASN A 344 -29.18 55.64 49.87
CA ASN A 344 -29.53 56.99 50.31
C ASN A 344 -30.04 57.92 49.19
N GLY A 345 -30.23 57.41 47.97
CA GLY A 345 -30.90 58.16 46.90
C GLY A 345 -30.14 59.37 46.36
N THR A 346 -28.81 59.44 46.55
CA THR A 346 -27.92 60.43 45.92
C THR A 346 -26.71 59.74 45.32
#